data_AF-A0A1A9C0S9-F1
#
_entry.id   AF-A0A1A9C0S9-F1
#
_cell.length_a   1.000
_cell.length_b   1.000
_cell.length_c   1.000
_cell.angle_alpha   90.00
_cell.angle_beta   90.00
_cell.angle_gamma   90.00
#
_symmetry.space_group_name_H-M   'P 1'
#
loop_
_entity.id
_entity.type
_entity.pdbx_description
1 polymer ?
#
loop_
_entity_poly.entity_id
_entity_poly.type
_entity_poly.pdbx_seq_one_letter_code
_entity_poly.pdbx_strand_id
1 'polypeptide(L)'
;MLGLTLPTALREAYSLLGTRHDLTGNQDPLLRPSELFVHDEFGGVLVFRSENQGCAFWGVRLRDLGQDDPPVFVESRDGWVHYLERVSLACVELVLSETLLGSEGRLYNACELPASLIRELPSRFAPVEFPEYPMWTGKEESPVCWFSAPGKLLRLDGLSDHSWLHVRGSTFANLESLCAALPGHWVRGYSEPLEADELPF
;
A
#
# COMPACT_ATOMS: atom_id res chain seq x y z
N MET A 1 14.19 17.61 16.03
CA MET A 1 14.96 16.64 15.22
C MET A 1 15.58 15.65 16.19
N LEU A 2 15.37 14.33 15.98
CA LEU A 2 15.67 13.26 16.95
C LEU A 2 17.17 13.03 17.25
N GLY A 3 18.10 13.84 16.70
CA GLY A 3 19.54 13.62 16.84
C GLY A 3 20.08 12.36 16.14
N LEU A 4 19.23 11.65 15.41
CA LEU A 4 19.57 10.42 14.68
C LEU A 4 20.02 10.74 13.24
N THR A 5 20.96 9.95 12.74
CA THR A 5 21.32 9.95 11.32
C THR A 5 20.39 8.98 10.59
N LEU A 6 19.61 9.49 9.64
CA LEU A 6 18.74 8.66 8.80
C LEU A 6 19.57 7.79 7.85
N PRO A 7 19.14 6.56 7.49
CA PRO A 7 19.77 5.77 6.44
C PRO A 7 19.84 6.52 5.11
N THR A 8 20.82 6.20 4.27
CA THR A 8 21.03 6.84 2.96
C THR A 8 19.78 6.76 2.09
N ALA A 9 19.19 5.56 1.96
CA ALA A 9 17.97 5.35 1.19
C ALA A 9 16.78 6.20 1.70
N LEU A 10 16.64 6.37 3.01
CA LEU A 10 15.56 7.19 3.58
C LEU A 10 15.77 8.69 3.30
N ARG A 11 17.01 9.18 3.36
CA ARG A 11 17.34 10.58 2.98
C ARG A 11 17.05 10.85 1.50
N GLU A 12 17.38 9.90 0.64
CA GLU A 12 17.10 9.98 -0.80
C GLU A 12 15.58 9.94 -1.07
N ALA A 13 14.86 9.05 -0.39
CA ALA A 13 13.40 8.99 -0.47
C ALA A 13 12.75 10.33 -0.07
N TYR A 14 13.20 10.96 1.01
CA TYR A 14 12.74 12.30 1.39
C TYR A 14 13.07 13.38 0.36
N SER A 15 14.21 13.26 -0.31
CA SER A 15 14.61 14.21 -1.35
C SER A 15 13.75 14.10 -2.62
N LEU A 16 13.28 12.89 -2.95
CA LEU A 16 12.47 12.60 -4.13
C LEU A 16 10.96 12.74 -3.89
N LEU A 17 10.49 12.26 -2.74
CA LEU A 17 9.07 12.06 -2.43
C LEU A 17 8.57 12.97 -1.31
N GLY A 18 9.46 13.52 -0.47
CA GLY A 18 9.07 14.22 0.76
C GLY A 18 8.23 15.48 0.57
N THR A 19 8.20 16.05 -0.63
CA THR A 19 7.34 17.18 -1.01
C THR A 19 6.11 16.75 -1.82
N ARG A 20 6.02 15.49 -2.24
CA ARG A 20 4.93 14.90 -3.03
C ARG A 20 3.83 14.36 -2.15
N HIS A 21 3.29 15.22 -1.28
CA HIS A 21 2.15 14.87 -0.42
C HIS A 21 0.91 14.45 -1.20
N ASP A 22 0.79 14.87 -2.47
CA ASP A 22 -0.22 14.39 -3.41
C ASP A 22 -0.11 12.88 -3.67
N LEU A 23 1.11 12.33 -3.59
CA LEU A 23 1.45 10.94 -3.89
C LEU A 23 1.74 10.10 -2.65
N THR A 24 2.13 10.68 -1.51
CA THR A 24 2.58 9.90 -0.33
C THR A 24 1.84 10.26 0.94
N GLY A 25 0.59 10.71 0.82
CA GLY A 25 -0.14 11.39 1.89
C GLY A 25 -1.52 10.81 2.23
N ASN A 26 -1.97 9.73 1.59
CA ASN A 26 -3.37 9.30 1.64
C ASN A 26 -3.63 8.12 2.58
N GLN A 27 -3.15 6.92 2.26
CA GLN A 27 -3.46 5.70 3.01
C GLN A 27 -2.42 5.38 4.07
N ASP A 28 -1.15 5.27 3.65
CA ASP A 28 -0.03 4.91 4.50
C ASP A 28 1.05 6.00 4.43
N PRO A 29 0.71 7.25 4.81
CA PRO A 29 1.53 8.42 4.55
C PRO A 29 2.99 8.30 4.99
N LEU A 30 3.87 8.83 4.15
CA LEU A 30 5.25 9.13 4.52
C LEU A 30 5.25 10.32 5.48
N LEU A 31 5.63 10.08 6.74
CA LEU A 31 5.71 11.10 7.77
C LEU A 31 6.74 12.16 7.36
N ARG A 32 6.48 13.43 7.66
CA ARG A 32 7.48 14.48 7.45
C ARG A 32 8.69 14.25 8.35
N PRO A 33 9.87 14.77 7.99
CA PRO A 33 11.06 14.69 8.86
C PRO A 33 10.84 15.24 10.29
N SER A 34 9.92 16.21 10.46
CA SER A 34 9.54 16.76 11.78
C SER A 34 8.58 15.87 12.57
N GLU A 35 7.92 14.92 11.92
CA GLU A 35 6.91 14.01 12.47
C GLU A 35 7.51 12.63 12.76
N LEU A 36 8.73 12.36 12.30
CA LEU A 36 9.48 11.15 12.67
C LEU A 36 9.56 11.00 14.18
N PHE A 37 9.35 9.79 14.66
CA PHE A 37 9.45 9.43 16.08
C PHE A 37 10.06 8.04 16.25
N VAL A 38 10.47 7.73 17.48
CA VAL A 38 10.93 6.39 17.86
C VAL A 38 9.81 5.71 18.61
N HIS A 39 9.43 4.52 18.13
CA HIS A 39 8.58 3.60 18.88
C HIS A 39 9.47 2.72 19.77
N ASP A 40 9.20 2.67 21.07
CA ASP A 40 10.12 2.04 22.05
C ASP A 40 10.10 0.50 22.00
N GLU A 41 9.05 -0.10 21.44
CA GLU A 41 8.97 -1.54 21.27
C GLU A 41 10.01 -2.08 20.30
N PHE A 42 10.20 -3.40 20.33
CA PHE A 42 11.07 -4.11 19.39
C PHE A 42 12.54 -3.61 19.39
N GLY A 43 12.99 -3.07 20.54
CA GLY A 43 14.34 -2.53 20.72
C GLY A 43 14.54 -1.14 20.11
N GLY A 44 13.44 -0.41 19.88
CA GLY A 44 13.45 0.92 19.26
C GLY A 44 13.32 0.83 17.74
N VAL A 45 12.28 1.46 17.20
CA VAL A 45 12.02 1.57 15.77
C VAL A 45 11.85 3.05 15.39
N LEU A 46 12.68 3.54 14.47
CA LEU A 46 12.47 4.84 13.85
C LEU A 46 11.32 4.72 12.84
N VAL A 47 10.16 5.27 13.19
CA VAL A 47 8.94 5.24 12.38
C VAL A 47 8.98 6.35 11.34
N PHE A 48 8.80 5.97 10.07
CA PHE A 48 8.76 6.91 8.95
C PHE A 48 7.46 6.83 8.12
N ARG A 49 6.61 5.83 8.34
CA ARG A 49 5.23 5.80 7.83
C ARG A 49 4.25 5.44 8.93
N SER A 50 3.04 5.98 8.82
CA SER A 50 1.90 5.67 9.67
C SER A 50 0.71 5.39 8.78
N GLU A 51 -0.09 4.37 9.08
CA GLU A 51 -1.41 4.18 8.47
C GLU A 51 -2.27 5.39 8.89
N ASN A 52 -3.20 5.82 8.02
CA ASN A 52 -3.91 7.09 8.16
C ASN A 52 -4.86 7.18 9.36
N GLN A 53 -5.23 6.05 9.97
CA GLN A 53 -5.96 5.96 11.23
C GLN A 53 -5.05 5.64 12.42
N GLY A 54 -3.74 5.52 12.17
CA GLY A 54 -2.74 5.15 13.18
C GLY A 54 -2.84 3.69 13.61
N CYS A 55 -3.39 2.81 12.76
CA CYS A 55 -3.53 1.39 13.08
C CYS A 55 -2.24 0.58 12.87
N ALA A 56 -1.28 1.11 12.11
CA ALA A 56 0.00 0.46 11.86
C ALA A 56 1.11 1.50 11.64
N PHE A 57 2.34 1.13 11.98
CA PHE A 57 3.55 1.92 11.76
C PHE A 57 4.59 1.12 10.99
N TRP A 58 5.36 1.80 10.13
CA TRP A 58 6.51 1.21 9.45
C TRP A 58 7.78 1.95 9.82
N GLY A 59 8.84 1.19 10.03
CA GLY A 59 10.10 1.79 10.46
C GLY A 59 11.31 0.89 10.34
N VAL A 60 12.45 1.51 10.65
CA VAL A 60 13.76 0.86 10.70
C VAL A 60 14.16 0.72 12.16
N ARG A 61 14.62 -0.47 12.58
CA ARG A 61 15.12 -0.63 13.96
C ARG A 61 16.33 0.27 14.19
N LEU A 62 16.45 0.83 15.40
CA LEU A 62 17.57 1.71 15.75
C LEU A 62 18.93 1.04 15.53
N ARG A 63 19.03 -0.28 15.80
CA ARG A 63 20.26 -1.04 15.60
C ARG A 63 20.70 -1.19 14.14
N ASP A 64 19.79 -0.98 13.20
CA ASP A 64 20.04 -1.12 11.76
C ASP A 64 20.27 0.24 11.06
N LEU A 65 20.13 1.37 11.77
CA LEU A 65 20.26 2.72 11.17
C LEU A 65 21.64 3.02 10.56
N GLY A 66 22.67 2.26 10.94
CA GLY A 66 24.01 2.40 10.36
C GLY A 66 24.16 1.82 8.95
N GLN A 67 23.16 1.08 8.45
CA GLN A 67 23.16 0.55 7.08
C GLN A 67 22.63 1.60 6.11
N ASP A 68 23.11 1.58 4.86
CA ASP A 68 22.66 2.54 3.84
C ASP A 68 21.19 2.33 3.44
N ASP A 69 20.76 1.07 3.36
CA ASP A 69 19.41 0.68 2.94
C ASP A 69 18.90 -0.49 3.81
N PRO A 70 18.57 -0.24 5.08
CA PRO A 70 18.24 -1.27 6.06
C PRO A 70 16.87 -1.93 5.82
N PRO A 71 16.60 -3.08 6.47
CA PRO A 71 15.27 -3.68 6.46
C PRO A 71 14.23 -2.81 7.16
N VAL A 72 13.00 -2.91 6.67
CA VAL A 72 11.80 -2.25 7.20
C VAL A 72 10.93 -3.28 7.90
N PHE A 73 10.38 -2.86 9.03
CA PHE A 73 9.43 -3.62 9.82
C PHE A 73 8.10 -2.89 9.85
N VAL A 74 7.01 -3.64 9.94
CA VAL A 74 5.66 -3.11 10.13
C VAL A 74 5.12 -3.60 11.47
N GLU A 75 4.49 -2.69 12.20
CA GLU A 75 3.67 -3.05 13.35
C GLU A 75 2.37 -3.67 12.86
N SER A 76 2.17 -4.95 13.16
CA SER A 76 0.97 -5.71 12.83
C SER A 76 0.19 -6.06 14.09
N ARG A 77 -0.99 -6.65 13.93
CA ARG A 77 -1.76 -7.21 15.05
C ARG A 77 -1.00 -8.28 15.85
N ASP A 78 -0.04 -8.96 15.22
CA ASP A 78 0.82 -9.96 15.84
C ASP A 78 2.14 -9.38 16.38
N GLY A 79 2.25 -8.05 16.44
CA GLY A 79 3.46 -7.30 16.79
C GLY A 79 4.30 -6.90 15.58
N TRP A 80 5.55 -6.48 15.83
CA TRP A 80 6.48 -6.06 14.79
C TRP A 80 6.95 -7.26 13.94
N VAL A 81 6.66 -7.20 12.64
CA VAL A 81 7.06 -8.23 11.67
C VAL A 81 7.94 -7.63 10.59
N HIS A 82 8.81 -8.47 10.02
CA HIS A 82 9.64 -8.07 8.89
C HIS A 82 8.75 -7.76 7.69
N TYR A 83 8.86 -6.55 7.14
CA TYR A 83 8.02 -6.09 6.04
C TYR A 83 8.73 -6.26 4.70
N LEU A 84 9.85 -5.57 4.51
CA LEU A 84 10.67 -5.61 3.30
C LEU A 84 12.14 -5.49 3.67
N GLU A 85 13.00 -6.17 2.91
CA GLU A 85 14.45 -6.24 3.20
C GLU A 85 15.19 -4.90 3.08
N ARG A 86 14.57 -3.88 2.47
CA ARG A 86 15.18 -2.58 2.16
C ARG A 86 14.19 -1.43 2.25
N VAL A 87 14.65 -0.28 2.74
CA VAL A 87 13.92 1.00 2.71
C VAL A 87 13.56 1.37 1.27
N SER A 88 14.49 1.20 0.32
CA SER A 88 14.24 1.51 -1.10
C SER A 88 13.05 0.72 -1.66
N LEU A 89 12.90 -0.56 -1.29
CA LEU A 89 11.73 -1.37 -1.65
C LEU A 89 10.47 -0.85 -0.97
N ALA A 90 10.52 -0.51 0.32
CA ALA A 90 9.38 0.05 1.02
C ALA A 90 8.93 1.42 0.46
N CYS A 91 9.83 2.18 -0.15
CA CYS A 91 9.49 3.41 -0.86
C CYS A 91 8.82 3.14 -2.22
N VAL A 92 9.23 2.09 -2.94
CA VAL A 92 8.53 1.66 -4.16
C VAL A 92 7.13 1.16 -3.81
N GLU A 93 7.01 0.33 -2.77
CA GLU A 93 5.72 -0.14 -2.25
C GLU A 93 4.79 1.02 -1.88
N LEU A 94 5.31 2.03 -1.16
CA LEU A 94 4.56 3.24 -0.81
C LEU A 94 3.96 3.89 -2.06
N VAL A 95 4.76 4.08 -3.11
CA VAL A 95 4.29 4.70 -4.36
C VAL A 95 3.24 3.83 -5.04
N LEU A 96 3.42 2.50 -5.06
CA LEU A 96 2.44 1.56 -5.64
C LEU A 96 1.10 1.61 -4.89
N SER A 97 1.13 1.50 -3.56
CA SER A 97 -0.05 1.51 -2.70
C SER A 97 -0.78 2.85 -2.75
N GLU A 98 -0.07 3.97 -2.66
CA GLU A 98 -0.69 5.30 -2.76
C GLU A 98 -1.22 5.61 -4.15
N THR A 99 -0.56 5.13 -5.21
CA THR A 99 -1.09 5.25 -6.57
C THR A 99 -2.38 4.46 -6.72
N LEU A 100 -2.42 3.23 -6.18
CA LEU A 100 -3.57 2.34 -6.26
C LEU A 100 -4.77 2.86 -5.47
N LEU A 101 -4.53 3.21 -4.19
CA LEU A 101 -5.54 3.50 -3.17
C LEU A 101 -5.78 4.99 -2.93
N GLY A 102 -5.06 5.85 -3.65
CA GLY A 102 -5.13 7.31 -3.53
C GLY A 102 -6.49 7.89 -3.91
N SER A 103 -6.67 9.17 -3.58
CA SER A 103 -7.93 9.90 -3.50
C SER A 103 -8.74 10.05 -4.81
N GLU A 104 -8.20 9.67 -5.97
CA GLU A 104 -8.93 9.62 -7.24
C GLU A 104 -9.76 8.32 -7.35
N GLY A 105 -10.74 8.15 -6.47
CA GLY A 105 -11.56 6.93 -6.34
C GLY A 105 -12.29 6.49 -7.61
N ARG A 106 -12.46 7.38 -8.59
CA ARG A 106 -13.11 7.08 -9.89
C ARG A 106 -12.39 6.04 -10.74
N LEU A 107 -11.11 5.81 -10.47
CA LEU A 107 -10.28 4.86 -11.22
C LEU A 107 -9.96 3.60 -10.42
N TYR A 108 -10.59 3.43 -9.25
CA TYR A 108 -10.34 2.35 -8.32
C TYR A 108 -11.61 1.54 -8.05
N ASN A 109 -11.47 0.21 -8.05
CA ASN A 109 -12.47 -0.72 -7.53
C ASN A 109 -11.77 -1.76 -6.65
N ALA A 110 -12.54 -2.45 -5.83
CA ALA A 110 -12.05 -3.63 -5.13
C ALA A 110 -13.11 -4.74 -5.13
N CYS A 111 -12.69 -5.99 -5.04
CA CYS A 111 -13.60 -7.09 -4.82
C CYS A 111 -12.92 -8.21 -4.04
N GLU A 112 -13.73 -8.98 -3.34
CA GLU A 112 -13.31 -10.27 -2.80
C GLU A 112 -13.27 -11.29 -3.94
N LEU A 113 -12.19 -12.07 -4.03
CA LEU A 113 -12.06 -13.14 -5.01
C LEU A 113 -12.08 -14.53 -4.34
N PRO A 114 -12.77 -15.52 -4.96
CA PRO A 114 -12.60 -16.92 -4.58
C PRO A 114 -11.20 -17.41 -4.99
N ALA A 115 -10.68 -18.40 -4.27
CA ALA A 115 -9.35 -18.96 -4.51
C ALA A 115 -9.19 -19.54 -5.92
N SER A 116 -10.27 -19.95 -6.58
CA SER A 116 -10.24 -20.37 -7.99
C SER A 116 -9.80 -19.24 -8.92
N LEU A 117 -10.36 -18.03 -8.77
CA LEU A 117 -9.99 -16.87 -9.59
C LEU A 117 -8.62 -16.32 -9.21
N ILE A 118 -8.23 -16.40 -7.93
CA ILE A 118 -6.87 -16.02 -7.49
C ILE A 118 -5.82 -16.85 -8.23
N ARG A 119 -6.01 -18.17 -8.33
CA ARG A 119 -5.09 -19.06 -9.07
C ARG A 119 -5.00 -18.74 -10.55
N GLU A 120 -6.02 -18.09 -11.12
CA GLU A 120 -6.03 -17.70 -12.53
C GLU A 120 -5.40 -16.32 -12.79
N LEU A 121 -5.18 -15.49 -11.77
CA LEU A 121 -4.64 -14.13 -11.93
C LEU A 121 -3.34 -14.09 -12.74
N PRO A 122 -2.32 -14.95 -12.50
CA PRO A 122 -1.08 -14.91 -13.27
C PRO A 122 -1.25 -15.23 -14.76
N SER A 123 -2.35 -15.89 -15.15
CA SER A 123 -2.66 -16.17 -16.56
C SER A 123 -3.29 -14.98 -17.29
N ARG A 124 -3.82 -14.01 -16.53
CA ARG A 124 -4.56 -12.85 -17.04
C ARG A 124 -3.77 -11.55 -16.90
N PHE A 125 -2.96 -11.43 -15.86
CA PHE A 125 -2.17 -10.25 -15.53
C PHE A 125 -0.73 -10.66 -15.21
N ALA A 126 0.22 -9.85 -15.65
CA ALA A 126 1.64 -10.12 -15.40
C ALA A 126 1.95 -9.83 -13.92
N PRO A 127 2.56 -10.78 -13.18
CA PRO A 127 3.12 -10.48 -11.87
C PRO A 127 4.13 -9.34 -12.00
N VAL A 128 4.08 -8.37 -11.09
CA VAL A 128 5.13 -7.36 -10.99
C VAL A 128 6.35 -8.01 -10.35
N GLU A 129 7.55 -7.75 -10.87
CA GLU A 129 8.82 -8.20 -10.26
C GLU A 129 9.12 -7.43 -8.95
N PHE A 130 8.24 -7.58 -7.97
CA PHE A 130 8.31 -6.98 -6.65
C PHE A 130 8.14 -8.08 -5.60
N PRO A 131 8.90 -8.07 -4.48
CA PRO A 131 8.77 -9.10 -3.46
C PRO A 131 7.37 -9.15 -2.84
N GLU A 132 6.94 -10.34 -2.48
CA GLU A 132 5.80 -10.54 -1.59
C GLU A 132 6.16 -10.05 -0.17
N TYR A 133 5.19 -9.48 0.54
CA TYR A 133 5.37 -8.95 1.89
C TYR A 133 4.13 -9.20 2.76
N PRO A 134 4.25 -9.21 4.11
CA PRO A 134 3.09 -9.41 4.96
C PRO A 134 2.17 -8.20 4.97
N MET A 135 0.88 -8.47 5.13
CA MET A 135 -0.13 -7.45 5.41
C MET A 135 -0.17 -7.16 6.92
N TRP A 136 -0.26 -5.87 7.28
CA TRP A 136 -0.24 -5.44 8.68
C TRP A 136 -1.49 -5.86 9.47
N THR A 137 -2.61 -6.09 8.79
CA THR A 137 -3.87 -6.57 9.39
C THR A 137 -3.79 -8.02 9.88
N GLY A 138 -2.86 -8.82 9.36
CA GLY A 138 -2.59 -10.18 9.82
C GLY A 138 -2.22 -11.16 8.72
N LYS A 139 -1.96 -12.41 9.14
CA LYS A 139 -1.51 -13.50 8.25
C LYS A 139 -2.56 -13.97 7.26
N GLU A 140 -3.85 -13.79 7.56
CA GLU A 140 -4.95 -14.20 6.69
C GLU A 140 -5.00 -13.35 5.40
N GLU A 141 -4.61 -12.08 5.49
CA GLU A 141 -4.50 -11.15 4.36
C GLU A 141 -3.08 -11.11 3.77
N SER A 142 -2.22 -12.04 4.19
CA SER A 142 -0.84 -12.16 3.70
C SER A 142 -0.67 -13.37 2.76
N PRO A 143 0.27 -13.33 1.81
CA PRO A 143 1.08 -12.18 1.43
C PRO A 143 0.31 -11.15 0.59
N VAL A 144 0.85 -9.94 0.50
CA VAL A 144 0.46 -8.95 -0.50
C VAL A 144 1.25 -9.19 -1.78
N CYS A 145 0.54 -9.29 -2.91
CA CYS A 145 1.11 -9.54 -4.23
C CYS A 145 0.67 -8.48 -5.26
N TRP A 146 1.56 -8.13 -6.18
CA TRP A 146 1.29 -7.11 -7.21
C TRP A 146 1.20 -7.71 -8.62
N PHE A 147 0.23 -7.24 -9.39
CA PHE A 147 0.06 -7.58 -10.81
C PHE A 147 -0.16 -6.33 -11.65
N SER A 148 0.15 -6.44 -12.93
CA SER A 148 -0.03 -5.34 -13.88
C SER A 148 -0.42 -5.82 -15.26
N ALA A 149 -0.97 -4.90 -16.03
CA ALA A 149 -1.14 -4.98 -17.48
C ALA A 149 -1.08 -3.55 -18.04
N PRO A 150 -1.01 -3.34 -19.37
CA PRO A 150 -0.99 -1.99 -19.93
C PRO A 150 -2.13 -1.11 -19.38
N GLY A 151 -1.77 -0.06 -18.65
CA GLY A 151 -2.70 0.88 -18.02
C GLY A 151 -3.50 0.31 -16.83
N LYS A 152 -3.05 -0.79 -16.21
CA LYS A 152 -3.74 -1.48 -15.12
C LYS A 152 -2.77 -1.86 -14.01
N LEU A 153 -3.14 -1.58 -12.76
CA LEU A 153 -2.40 -1.98 -11.56
C LEU A 153 -3.34 -2.74 -10.63
N LEU A 154 -2.86 -3.84 -10.05
CA LEU A 154 -3.61 -4.69 -9.15
C LEU A 154 -2.77 -5.06 -7.95
N ARG A 155 -3.41 -5.13 -6.79
CA ARG A 155 -2.85 -5.64 -5.54
C ARG A 155 -3.80 -6.68 -4.96
N LEU A 156 -3.26 -7.85 -4.63
CA LEU A 156 -3.99 -8.92 -3.99
C LEU A 156 -3.52 -9.07 -2.54
N ASP A 157 -4.46 -9.06 -1.60
CA ASP A 157 -4.20 -9.16 -0.17
C ASP A 157 -4.61 -10.57 0.30
N GLY A 158 -3.62 -11.47 0.35
CA GLY A 158 -3.79 -12.87 0.73
C GLY A 158 -4.04 -13.81 -0.46
N LEU A 159 -4.12 -15.12 -0.17
CA LEU A 159 -4.30 -16.17 -1.19
C LEU A 159 -5.46 -17.14 -0.89
N SER A 160 -6.31 -16.84 0.10
CA SER A 160 -7.42 -17.69 0.51
C SER A 160 -8.74 -17.32 -0.19
N ASP A 161 -9.74 -18.19 -0.03
CA ASP A 161 -11.13 -17.75 -0.19
C ASP A 161 -11.33 -16.59 0.80
N HIS A 162 -11.84 -15.45 0.32
CA HIS A 162 -11.95 -14.16 1.04
C HIS A 162 -10.80 -13.14 0.87
N SER A 163 -9.79 -13.42 0.04
CA SER A 163 -8.75 -12.43 -0.26
C SER A 163 -9.26 -11.29 -1.14
N TRP A 164 -8.82 -10.08 -0.84
CA TRP A 164 -9.25 -8.86 -1.52
C TRP A 164 -8.33 -8.52 -2.68
N LEU A 165 -8.92 -8.27 -3.84
CA LEU A 165 -8.25 -7.72 -4.99
C LEU A 165 -8.62 -6.25 -5.14
N HIS A 166 -7.61 -5.40 -5.04
CA HIS A 166 -7.66 -3.95 -5.25
C HIS A 166 -7.15 -3.64 -6.66
N VAL A 167 -7.87 -2.83 -7.42
CA VAL A 167 -7.55 -2.60 -8.83
C VAL A 167 -7.66 -1.13 -9.20
N ARG A 168 -6.76 -0.67 -10.08
CA ARG A 168 -6.80 0.66 -10.66
C ARG A 168 -6.52 0.63 -12.15
N GLY A 169 -7.32 1.38 -12.90
CA GLY A 169 -7.05 1.71 -14.30
C GLY A 169 -6.36 3.07 -14.43
N SER A 170 -5.49 3.25 -15.42
CA SER A 170 -4.98 4.59 -15.79
C SER A 170 -6.03 5.44 -16.49
N THR A 171 -7.13 4.82 -16.93
CA THR A 171 -8.33 5.44 -17.48
C THR A 171 -9.56 4.63 -17.04
N PHE A 172 -10.75 5.21 -17.18
CA PHE A 172 -11.99 4.51 -16.87
C PHE A 172 -12.18 3.25 -17.73
N ALA A 173 -11.88 3.33 -19.04
CA ALA A 173 -11.92 2.17 -19.93
C ALA A 173 -10.93 1.06 -19.52
N ASN A 174 -9.77 1.43 -18.97
CA ASN A 174 -8.83 0.45 -18.41
C ASN A 174 -9.39 -0.22 -17.16
N LEU A 175 -10.07 0.51 -16.28
CA LEU A 175 -10.74 -0.06 -15.11
C LEU A 175 -11.90 -0.98 -15.52
N GLU A 176 -12.78 -0.53 -16.41
CA GLU A 176 -13.93 -1.32 -16.87
C GLU A 176 -13.49 -2.62 -17.55
N SER A 177 -12.50 -2.56 -18.45
CA SER A 177 -11.98 -3.76 -19.11
C SER A 177 -11.32 -4.73 -18.12
N LEU A 178 -10.70 -4.22 -17.06
CA LEU A 178 -10.17 -5.05 -15.97
C LEU A 178 -11.31 -5.76 -15.24
N CYS A 179 -12.32 -5.01 -14.79
CA CYS A 179 -13.46 -5.56 -14.07
C CYS A 179 -14.28 -6.54 -14.91
N ALA A 180 -14.39 -6.33 -16.22
CA ALA A 180 -15.04 -7.26 -17.14
C ALA A 180 -14.25 -8.56 -17.32
N ALA A 181 -12.92 -8.51 -17.20
CA ALA A 181 -12.05 -9.67 -17.31
C ALA A 181 -12.04 -10.55 -16.05
N LEU A 182 -12.61 -10.10 -14.94
CA LEU A 182 -12.63 -10.84 -13.67
C LEU A 182 -14.07 -10.84 -13.11
N PRO A 183 -14.77 -11.99 -13.13
CA PRO A 183 -16.14 -12.08 -12.66
C PRO A 183 -16.16 -12.04 -11.11
N GLY A 184 -16.13 -10.85 -10.54
CA GLY A 184 -16.19 -10.58 -9.10
C GLY A 184 -17.30 -9.58 -8.74
N HIS A 185 -17.68 -9.55 -7.46
CA HIS A 185 -18.61 -8.56 -6.93
C HIS A 185 -17.85 -7.27 -6.59
N TRP A 186 -17.75 -6.38 -7.58
CA TRP A 186 -17.00 -5.13 -7.47
C TRP A 186 -17.66 -4.10 -6.56
N VAL A 187 -16.95 -3.73 -5.49
CA VAL A 187 -17.19 -2.51 -4.72
C VAL A 187 -16.54 -1.35 -5.48
N ARG A 188 -17.36 -0.38 -5.86
CA ARG A 188 -16.91 0.80 -6.62
C ARG A 188 -16.38 1.87 -5.68
N GLY A 189 -15.26 2.49 -6.03
CA GLY A 189 -14.74 3.68 -5.37
C GLY A 189 -15.70 4.86 -5.56
N TYR A 190 -16.71 4.95 -4.68
CA TYR A 190 -17.87 5.84 -4.75
C TYR A 190 -18.82 5.59 -5.94
N SER A 191 -20.12 5.46 -5.62
CA SER A 191 -21.22 5.79 -6.53
C SER A 191 -21.22 7.31 -6.75
N GLU A 192 -21.72 7.79 -7.88
CA GLU A 192 -21.95 9.23 -8.14
C GLU A 192 -22.53 9.94 -6.91
N PRO A 193 -22.27 11.24 -6.69
CA PRO A 193 -23.10 11.97 -5.74
C PRO A 193 -24.53 11.75 -6.22
N LEU A 194 -25.39 11.21 -5.35
CA LEU A 194 -26.83 11.37 -5.52
C LEU A 194 -27.00 12.84 -5.86
N GLU A 195 -27.43 13.15 -7.09
CA GLU A 195 -28.05 14.44 -7.35
C GLU A 195 -29.02 14.60 -6.18
N ALA A 196 -28.75 15.60 -5.35
CA ALA A 196 -29.68 15.94 -4.30
C ALA A 196 -30.97 16.25 -5.06
N ASP A 197 -31.90 15.30 -5.06
CA ASP A 197 -33.28 15.54 -5.45
C ASP A 197 -33.62 16.85 -4.77
N GLU A 198 -33.84 17.89 -5.57
CA GLU A 198 -34.34 19.16 -5.11
C GLU A 198 -35.59 18.84 -4.29
N LEU A 199 -35.47 18.86 -2.96
CA LEU A 199 -36.62 18.75 -2.09
C LEU A 199 -37.47 19.98 -2.41
N PRO A 200 -38.71 19.80 -2.90
CA PRO A 200 -39.59 20.93 -3.10
C PRO A 200 -39.87 21.55 -1.73
N PHE A 201 -39.76 22.87 -1.66
CA PHE A 201 -40.07 23.70 -0.49
C PHE A 201 -41.41 23.35 0.16
#